data_AF-A0A1G2QCI1-F1
#
_entry.id   AF-A0A1G2QCI1-F1
#
_cell.length_a   1.000
_cell.length_b   1.000
_cell.length_c   1.000
_cell.angle_alpha   90.00
_cell.angle_beta   90.00
_cell.angle_gamma   90.00
#
_symmetry.space_group_name_H-M   'P 1'
#
loop_
_entity.id
_entity.type
_entity.pdbx_description
1 polymer ?
#
loop_
_entity_poly.entity_id
_entity_poly.type
_entity_poly.pdbx_seq_one_letter_code
_entity_poly.pdbx_strand_id
1 'polypeptide(L)' 'MKTTSRLLAYFASNLLIVIGLVLIWRGTWYVLDGIDLILFNNDHFYTAIGGIIVGLLVLYLPDKDLKEIQKL' A
#
# COMPACT_ATOMS: atom_id res chain seq x y z
N MET A 1 -14.08 -7.85 -39.01
CA MET A 1 -12.83 -7.96 -38.22
C MET A 1 -12.40 -6.69 -37.46
N LYS A 2 -13.19 -5.59 -37.39
CA LYS A 2 -12.77 -4.35 -36.70
C LYS A 2 -13.05 -4.33 -35.19
N THR A 3 -14.00 -5.13 -34.70
CA THR A 3 -14.49 -5.09 -33.32
C THR A 3 -13.58 -5.82 -32.34
N THR A 4 -13.03 -6.98 -32.74
CA THR A 4 -12.18 -7.83 -31.89
C THR A 4 -10.88 -7.12 -31.50
N SER A 5 -10.30 -6.32 -32.40
CA SER A 5 -9.10 -5.53 -32.11
C SER A 5 -9.31 -4.47 -31.02
N ARG A 6 -10.48 -3.83 -30.96
CA ARG A 6 -10.81 -2.86 -29.90
C ARG A 6 -11.02 -3.52 -28.55
N LEU A 7 -11.65 -4.70 -28.53
CA LEU A 7 -11.82 -5.50 -27.31
C LEU A 7 -10.47 -5.95 -26.74
N LEU A 8 -9.57 -6.42 -27.60
CA LEU A 8 -8.21 -6.81 -27.20
C LEU A 8 -7.43 -5.60 -26.67
N ALA A 9 -7.48 -4.46 -27.33
CA ALA A 9 -6.82 -3.23 -26.87
C ALA A 9 -7.37 -2.74 -25.53
N TYR A 10 -8.69 -2.80 -25.34
CA TYR A 10 -9.35 -2.46 -24.07
C TYR A 10 -8.90 -3.41 -22.95
N PHE A 11 -8.92 -4.73 -23.21
CA PHE A 11 -8.51 -5.72 -22.21
C PHE A 11 -7.03 -5.57 -21.84
N ALA A 12 -6.15 -5.42 -22.83
CA ALA A 12 -4.72 -5.20 -22.60
C ALA A 12 -4.46 -3.93 -21.78
N SER A 13 -5.17 -2.83 -22.06
CA SER A 13 -5.03 -1.58 -21.31
C SER A 13 -5.44 -1.74 -19.84
N ASN A 14 -6.57 -2.39 -19.57
CA ASN A 14 -7.02 -2.65 -18.21
C ASN A 14 -6.07 -3.59 -17.46
N LEU A 15 -5.57 -4.63 -18.14
CA LEU A 15 -4.61 -5.55 -17.55
C LEU A 15 -3.30 -4.85 -17.19
N LEU A 16 -2.80 -3.96 -18.05
CA LEU A 16 -1.61 -3.15 -17.77
C LEU A 16 -1.82 -2.21 -16.56
N ILE A 17 -3.00 -1.61 -16.43
CA ILE A 17 -3.34 -0.78 -15.28
C ILE A 17 -3.29 -1.60 -13.99
N VAL A 18 -3.93 -2.78 -13.99
CA VAL A 18 -3.93 -3.68 -12.82
C VAL A 18 -2.52 -4.15 -12.47
N ILE A 19 -1.74 -4.57 -13.48
CA ILE A 19 -0.34 -4.97 -13.28
C ILE A 19 0.46 -3.80 -12.71
N GLY A 20 0.32 -2.60 -13.26
CA GLY A 20 0.99 -1.40 -12.78
C GLY A 20 0.64 -1.09 -11.33
N LEU A 21 -0.64 -1.17 -10.96
CA LEU A 21 -1.10 -0.94 -9.59
C LEU A 21 -0.51 -1.99 -8.62
N VAL A 22 -0.52 -3.27 -9.00
CA VAL A 22 0.06 -4.35 -8.19
C VAL A 22 1.57 -4.18 -8.04
N LEU A 23 2.27 -3.80 -9.12
CA LEU A 23 3.72 -3.57 -9.10
C LEU A 23 4.10 -2.37 -8.24
N ILE A 24 3.33 -1.27 -8.29
CA ILE A 24 3.54 -0.11 -7.41
C ILE A 24 3.33 -0.53 -5.96
N TRP A 25 2.21 -1.16 -5.66
CA TRP A 25 1.89 -1.64 -4.30
C TRP A 25 3.00 -2.53 -3.74
N ARG A 26 3.37 -3.59 -4.48
CA ARG A 26 4.43 -4.52 -4.06
C ARG A 26 5.80 -3.86 -4.00
N GLY A 27 6.11 -2.99 -4.96
CA GLY A 27 7.35 -2.23 -4.99
C GLY A 27 7.51 -1.36 -3.75
N THR A 28 6.45 -0.67 -3.33
CA THR A 28 6.44 0.11 -2.09
C THR A 28 6.71 -0.77 -0.87
N TRP A 29 6.07 -1.95 -0.76
CA TRP A 29 6.35 -2.89 0.33
C TRP A 29 7.81 -3.34 0.35
N TYR A 30 8.39 -3.73 -0.78
CA TYR A 30 9.78 -4.15 -0.82
C TYR A 30 10.77 -3.04 -0.48
N VAL A 31 10.46 -1.80 -0.86
CA VAL A 31 11.27 -0.64 -0.46
C VAL A 31 11.19 -0.43 1.05
N LEU A 32 9.98 -0.49 1.63
CA LEU A 32 9.79 -0.36 3.07
C LEU A 32 10.45 -1.50 3.85
N ASP A 33 10.35 -2.74 3.39
CA ASP A 33 11.02 -3.91 3.98
C ASP A 33 12.56 -3.77 3.88
N GLY A 34 13.08 -3.28 2.75
CA GLY A 34 14.51 -3.03 2.59
C GLY A 34 15.02 -1.93 3.52
N ILE A 35 14.23 -0.87 3.70
CA ILE A 35 14.51 0.19 4.68
C ILE A 35 14.47 -0.38 6.10
N ASP A 36 13.48 -1.23 6.43
CA ASP A 36 13.38 -1.89 7.74
C ASP A 36 14.62 -2.75 8.02
N LEU A 37 15.01 -3.58 7.04
CA LEU A 37 16.18 -4.45 7.14
C LEU A 37 17.47 -3.66 7.37
N ILE A 38 17.68 -2.55 6.66
CA ILE A 38 18.91 -1.74 6.75
C ILE A 38 18.95 -0.91 8.04
N LEU A 39 17.83 -0.32 8.45
CA LEU A 39 17.78 0.60 9.60
C LEU A 39 17.60 -0.11 10.94
N PHE A 40 16.84 -1.22 10.95
CA PHE A 40 16.44 -1.91 12.18
C PHE A 40 17.01 -3.34 12.26
N ASN A 41 17.89 -3.73 11.33
CA ASN A 41 18.61 -5.01 11.35
C ASN A 41 17.68 -6.22 11.49
N ASN A 42 16.49 -6.14 10.87
CA ASN A 42 15.41 -7.15 10.93
C ASN A 42 14.75 -7.31 12.32
N ASP A 43 14.95 -6.35 13.23
CA ASP A 43 14.32 -6.34 14.54
C ASP A 43 12.93 -5.68 14.45
N HIS A 44 11.94 -6.49 14.06
CA HIS A 44 10.57 -6.05 13.76
C HIS A 44 9.83 -5.37 14.93
N PHE A 45 10.40 -5.40 16.14
CA PHE A 45 9.81 -4.79 17.32
C PHE A 45 9.71 -3.26 17.19
N TYR A 46 10.76 -2.59 16.73
CA TYR A 46 10.79 -1.13 16.64
C TYR A 46 9.92 -0.60 15.51
N THR A 47 9.88 -1.29 14.36
CA THR A 47 9.00 -0.93 13.25
C THR A 47 7.54 -1.25 13.51
N ALA A 48 7.22 -2.32 14.26
CA ALA A 48 5.87 -2.55 14.74
C ALA A 48 5.39 -1.44 15.66
N ILE A 49 6.20 -1.03 16.65
CA ILE A 49 5.85 0.08 17.56
C ILE A 49 5.73 1.40 16.78
N GLY A 50 6.68 1.69 15.88
CA GLY A 50 6.64 2.87 15.03
C GLY A 50 5.38 2.91 14.15
N GLY A 51 5.04 1.79 13.53
CA GLY A 51 3.83 1.64 12.71
C GLY A 51 2.54 1.83 13.50
N ILE A 52 2.47 1.30 14.73
CA ILE A 52 1.33 1.52 15.64
C ILE A 52 1.21 3.00 15.99
N ILE A 53 2.32 3.66 16.35
CA ILE A 53 2.31 5.09 16.69
C ILE A 53 1.88 5.93 15.48
N VAL A 54 2.46 5.68 14.30
CA VAL A 54 2.10 6.40 13.07
C VAL A 54 0.63 6.16 12.70
N GLY A 55 0.14 4.92 12.79
CA GLY A 55 -1.26 4.59 12.52
C GLY A 55 -2.21 5.32 13.46
N LEU A 56 -1.91 5.35 14.76
CA LEU A 56 -2.67 6.12 15.75
C LEU A 56 -2.62 7.62 15.46
N LEU A 57 -1.47 8.16 15.09
CA LEU A 57 -1.33 9.57 14.74
C LEU A 57 -2.15 9.94 13.51
N VAL A 58 -2.14 9.11 12.46
CA VAL A 58 -2.93 9.34 11.24
C VAL A 58 -4.43 9.31 11.53
N LEU A 59 -4.89 8.40 12.38
CA LEU A 59 -6.30 8.35 12.79
C LEU A 59 -6.67 9.53 13.71
N TYR A 60 -5.75 9.95 14.57
CA TYR A 60 -5.99 11.03 15.52
C TYR A 60 -5.90 12.42 14.88
N LEU A 61 -4.99 12.67 13.95
CA LEU A 61 -4.69 14.04 13.47
C LEU A 61 -5.90 14.78 12.86
N PRO A 62 -6.74 14.15 12.01
CA PRO A 62 -7.86 14.81 11.36
C PRO A 62 -8.93 15.26 12.35
N ASP A 63 -9.33 14.36 13.24
CA ASP A 63 -10.52 14.54 14.09
C ASP A 63 -10.17 14.86 15.55
N LYS A 64 -8.88 14.77 15.92
CA LYS A 64 -8.35 14.85 17.29
C LYS A 64 -9.07 13.92 18.27
N ASP A 65 -9.61 12.82 17.76
CA ASP A 65 -10.38 11.82 18.47
C ASP A 65 -10.11 10.45 17.82
N LEU A 66 -10.28 9.37 18.58
CA LEU A 66 -10.07 7.99 18.12
C LEU A 66 -11.38 7.21 18.00
N LYS A 67 -12.51 7.91 17.87
CA LYS A 67 -13.86 7.29 17.74
C LYS A 67 -13.98 6.31 16.58
N GLU A 68 -13.22 6.48 15.50
CA GLU A 68 -13.26 5.55 14.37
C GLU A 68 -12.72 4.16 14.73
N ILE A 69 -11.84 4.03 15.72
CA ILE A 69 -11.35 2.73 16.22
C ILE A 69 -12.48 1.96 16.94
N GLN A 70 -13.45 2.67 17.53
CA GLN A 70 -14.57 2.04 18.25
C GLN A 70 -15.66 1.47 17.32
N LYS A 71 -15.58 1.73 16.01
CA LYS A 71 -16.54 1.24 15.01
C LYS A 71 -16.09 -0.08 14.34
N LEU A 72 -14.87 -0.55 14.64
CA LEU A 72 -14.32 -1.82 14.21
C LEU A 72 -14.64 -2.92 15.24
#